data_AF-A0A528FTA8-F1
#
_entry.id   AF-A0A528FTA8-F1
#
_cell.length_a   1.000
_cell.length_b   1.000
_cell.length_c   1.000
_cell.angle_alpha   90.00
_cell.angle_beta   90.00
_cell.angle_gamma   90.00
#
_symmetry.space_group_name_H-M   'P 1'
#
loop_
_entity.id
_entity.type
_entity.pdbx_description
1 polymer ?
#
loop_
_entity_poly.entity_id
_entity_poly.type
_entity_poly.pdbx_seq_one_letter_code
_entity_poly.pdbx_strand_id
1 'polypeptide(L)'
;MERRLTAILAVDMAGYSRLMEQNEEDIVTRQKVHRRELFDPQIASRAGRIVKTTGDGMLVEFASAQDAVRCAINIQLAMADREGASPEERRILYRLGINLGDVLFEDGDIFGDGVNVASRLEGLAKPGGICISDIVHQAVADKIKVPFRDMGNQRVKNISRPIRVWQWAPDASLPSPELPKAAQQQQVQFATAPDGVQIAWASIGQGMPVLKAPNWLNHLEYEWRSPIWHPWLVRLARLCRLVRFDQRGNGLSDWGVEAVSEEAMTGDMSTVAAAAGLSRFALLGISQGCSFSIRYAVENPEQVTCLVLLGGFLRGRLKRTQPDQKHLYEVGTMMIRDGWGSTNPIFRHFFTTTFMPDAQPEMAA
;
A
#
# COMPACT_ATOMS: atom_id res chain seq x y z
N MET A 1 -11.30 -18.97 29.23
CA MET A 1 -10.32 -18.38 28.30
C MET A 1 -9.46 -19.47 27.69
N GLU A 2 -9.52 -19.62 26.38
CA GLU A 2 -8.70 -20.56 25.61
C GLU A 2 -8.03 -19.81 24.45
N ARG A 3 -6.76 -20.10 24.15
CA ARG A 3 -6.06 -19.55 22.98
C ARG A 3 -5.95 -20.61 21.91
N ARG A 4 -6.27 -20.24 20.66
CA ARG A 4 -6.04 -21.11 19.51
C ARG A 4 -5.74 -20.30 18.25
N LEU A 5 -4.89 -20.90 17.42
CA LEU A 5 -4.61 -20.43 16.08
C LEU A 5 -5.83 -20.70 15.18
N THR A 6 -6.40 -19.67 14.57
CA THR A 6 -7.60 -19.81 13.72
C THR A 6 -7.55 -18.87 12.53
N ALA A 7 -8.19 -19.27 11.42
CA ALA A 7 -8.42 -18.39 10.29
C ALA A 7 -9.66 -17.53 10.55
N ILE A 8 -9.51 -16.23 10.40
CA ILE A 8 -10.52 -15.23 10.73
C ILE A 8 -10.91 -14.54 9.44
N LEU A 9 -12.18 -14.66 9.07
CA LEU A 9 -12.80 -13.96 7.95
C LEU A 9 -13.63 -12.81 8.50
N ALA A 10 -13.24 -11.59 8.15
CA ALA A 10 -14.05 -10.39 8.32
C ALA A 10 -14.77 -10.08 7.00
N VAL A 11 -16.03 -9.72 7.09
CA VAL A 11 -16.88 -9.35 5.96
C VAL A 11 -17.57 -8.04 6.28
N ASP A 12 -17.69 -7.17 5.29
CA ASP A 12 -18.44 -5.92 5.39
C ASP A 12 -19.11 -5.56 4.07
N MET A 13 -20.22 -4.81 4.11
CA MET A 13 -20.87 -4.34 2.89
C MET A 13 -20.22 -3.04 2.38
N ALA A 14 -19.87 -3.01 1.10
CA ALA A 14 -19.33 -1.81 0.48
C ALA A 14 -20.42 -0.77 0.22
N GLY A 15 -20.21 0.46 0.71
CA GLY A 15 -21.06 1.60 0.39
C GLY A 15 -22.43 1.59 1.09
N TYR A 16 -22.55 0.88 2.22
CA TYR A 16 -23.78 0.74 3.00
C TYR A 16 -24.53 2.07 3.21
N SER A 17 -23.87 3.11 3.72
CA SER A 17 -24.51 4.41 3.97
C SER A 17 -25.14 5.05 2.72
N ARG A 18 -24.47 4.93 1.56
CA ARG A 18 -24.98 5.48 0.28
C ARG A 18 -26.19 4.69 -0.23
N LEU A 19 -26.17 3.37 -0.08
CA LEU A 19 -27.27 2.50 -0.52
C LEU A 19 -28.53 2.70 0.33
N MET A 20 -28.35 2.95 1.64
CA MET A 20 -29.45 3.22 2.58
C MET A 20 -30.19 4.52 2.29
N GLU A 21 -29.48 5.59 1.90
CA GLU A 21 -30.10 6.87 1.51
C GLU A 21 -31.00 6.77 0.27
N GLN A 22 -30.77 5.76 -0.59
CA GLN A 22 -31.52 5.60 -1.84
C GLN A 22 -32.77 4.74 -1.69
N ASN A 23 -32.68 3.60 -0.99
CA ASN A 23 -33.82 2.71 -0.70
C ASN A 23 -33.49 1.70 0.41
N GLU A 24 -33.64 2.13 1.66
CA GLU A 24 -33.32 1.36 2.86
C GLU A 24 -34.02 -0.02 2.94
N GLU A 25 -35.31 -0.08 2.62
CA GLU A 25 -36.11 -1.30 2.80
C GLU A 25 -35.73 -2.42 1.80
N ASP A 26 -35.43 -2.06 0.54
CA ASP A 26 -34.97 -3.00 -0.48
C ASP A 26 -33.59 -3.58 -0.13
N ILE A 27 -32.64 -2.73 0.27
CA ILE A 27 -31.27 -3.12 0.55
C ILE A 27 -31.19 -4.05 1.77
N VAL A 28 -31.90 -3.71 2.85
CA VAL A 28 -31.97 -4.58 4.05
C VAL A 28 -32.60 -5.93 3.72
N THR A 29 -33.65 -5.95 2.89
CA THR A 29 -34.30 -7.20 2.48
C THR A 29 -33.36 -8.07 1.66
N ARG A 30 -32.72 -7.51 0.63
CA ARG A 30 -31.75 -8.23 -0.21
C ARG A 30 -30.52 -8.70 0.57
N GLN A 31 -30.01 -7.89 1.49
CA GLN A 31 -28.91 -8.28 2.38
C GLN A 31 -29.28 -9.50 3.24
N LYS A 32 -30.49 -9.53 3.81
CA LYS A 32 -30.97 -10.70 4.58
C LYS A 32 -31.10 -11.95 3.71
N VAL A 33 -31.55 -11.81 2.45
CA VAL A 33 -31.61 -12.92 1.49
C VAL A 33 -30.21 -13.44 1.18
N HIS A 34 -29.27 -12.55 0.84
CA HIS A 34 -27.88 -12.94 0.59
C HIS A 34 -27.25 -13.64 1.80
N ARG A 35 -27.51 -13.15 3.01
CA ARG A 35 -27.04 -13.81 4.22
C ARG A 35 -27.57 -15.24 4.35
N ARG A 36 -28.89 -15.39 4.32
CA ARG A 36 -29.56 -16.67 4.59
C ARG A 36 -29.33 -17.70 3.48
N GLU A 37 -29.29 -17.27 2.23
CA GLU A 37 -29.25 -18.17 1.08
C GLU A 37 -27.86 -18.36 0.48
N LEU A 38 -26.87 -17.53 0.84
CA LEU A 38 -25.51 -17.65 0.33
C LEU A 38 -24.48 -17.75 1.45
N PHE A 39 -24.40 -16.77 2.36
CA PHE A 39 -23.36 -16.77 3.39
C PHE A 39 -23.49 -17.94 4.36
N ASP A 40 -24.64 -18.10 5.00
CA ASP A 40 -24.82 -19.14 6.03
C ASP A 40 -24.58 -20.55 5.45
N PRO A 41 -25.10 -20.92 4.26
CA PRO A 41 -24.79 -22.23 3.65
C PRO A 41 -23.33 -22.41 3.27
N GLN A 42 -22.66 -21.39 2.69
CA GLN A 42 -21.24 -21.50 2.30
C GLN A 42 -20.35 -21.65 3.52
N ILE A 43 -20.60 -20.89 4.59
CA ILE A 43 -19.87 -20.96 5.85
C ILE A 43 -20.05 -22.33 6.50
N ALA A 44 -21.30 -22.80 6.61
CA ALA A 44 -21.61 -24.10 7.22
C ALA A 44 -21.00 -25.28 6.44
N SER A 45 -21.03 -25.24 5.10
CA SER A 45 -20.46 -26.30 4.24
C SER A 45 -18.96 -26.53 4.43
N ARG A 46 -18.27 -25.56 5.06
CA ARG A 46 -16.83 -25.57 5.30
C ARG A 46 -16.48 -25.55 6.79
N ALA A 47 -17.43 -25.95 7.64
CA ALA A 47 -17.28 -25.97 9.09
C ALA A 47 -16.82 -24.62 9.67
N GLY A 48 -17.20 -23.51 9.04
CA GLY A 48 -16.99 -22.18 9.60
C GLY A 48 -18.02 -21.88 10.69
N ARG A 49 -17.61 -21.09 11.68
CA ARG A 49 -18.49 -20.64 12.76
C ARG A 49 -18.61 -19.13 12.73
N ILE A 50 -19.84 -18.63 12.58
CA ILE A 50 -20.14 -17.20 12.72
C ILE A 50 -19.97 -16.85 14.20
N VAL A 51 -19.01 -15.98 14.50
CA VAL A 51 -18.74 -15.51 15.86
C VAL A 51 -19.67 -14.38 16.23
N LYS A 52 -19.76 -13.36 15.36
CA LYS A 52 -20.69 -12.25 15.54
C LYS A 52 -21.08 -11.61 14.22
N THR A 53 -22.21 -10.91 14.25
CA THR A 53 -22.68 -10.01 13.18
C THR A 53 -22.65 -8.58 13.71
N THR A 54 -22.07 -7.66 12.94
CA THR A 54 -22.01 -6.24 13.27
C THR A 54 -22.76 -5.47 12.20
N GLY A 55 -24.08 -5.36 12.33
CA GLY A 55 -24.93 -4.68 11.34
C GLY A 55 -24.89 -5.37 9.97
N ASP A 56 -24.16 -4.76 9.04
CA ASP A 56 -23.92 -5.20 7.66
C ASP A 56 -22.67 -6.07 7.49
N GLY A 57 -21.84 -6.18 8.53
CA GLY A 57 -20.65 -7.03 8.56
C GLY A 57 -20.80 -8.31 9.39
N MET A 58 -19.84 -9.22 9.23
CA MET A 58 -19.74 -10.43 10.04
C MET A 58 -18.30 -10.85 10.29
N LEU A 59 -18.11 -11.54 11.42
CA LEU A 59 -16.85 -12.16 11.78
C LEU A 59 -17.06 -13.67 11.88
N VAL A 60 -16.26 -14.41 11.11
CA VAL A 60 -16.39 -15.86 10.95
C VAL A 60 -15.03 -16.49 11.23
N GLU A 61 -15.01 -17.57 12.00
CA GLU A 61 -13.80 -18.36 12.20
C GLU A 61 -13.83 -19.64 11.35
N PHE A 62 -12.64 -20.09 10.96
CA PHE A 62 -12.42 -21.39 10.34
C PHE A 62 -11.18 -22.04 10.97
N ALA A 63 -11.24 -23.35 11.20
CA ALA A 63 -10.07 -24.12 11.62
C ALA A 63 -8.98 -24.20 10.52
N SER A 64 -9.33 -23.87 9.27
CA SER A 64 -8.50 -24.06 8.08
C SER A 64 -8.48 -22.78 7.23
N ALA A 65 -7.28 -22.28 6.95
CA ALA A 65 -7.09 -21.11 6.09
C ALA A 65 -7.57 -21.38 4.65
N GLN A 66 -7.41 -22.63 4.16
CA GLN A 66 -7.88 -23.03 2.84
C GLN A 66 -9.41 -22.95 2.75
N ASP A 67 -10.11 -23.37 3.81
CA ASP A 67 -11.57 -23.35 3.84
C ASP A 67 -12.12 -21.93 3.93
N ALA A 68 -11.48 -21.06 4.72
CA ALA A 68 -11.81 -19.64 4.74
C ALA A 68 -11.67 -18.99 3.36
N VAL A 69 -10.54 -19.23 2.67
CA VAL A 69 -10.28 -18.65 1.33
C VAL A 69 -11.25 -19.19 0.28
N ARG A 70 -11.51 -20.50 0.27
CA ARG A 70 -12.49 -21.10 -0.66
C ARG A 70 -13.91 -20.61 -0.39
N CYS A 71 -14.29 -20.44 0.88
CA CYS A 71 -15.56 -19.85 1.27
C CYS A 71 -15.70 -18.44 0.68
N ALA A 72 -14.70 -17.60 0.91
CA ALA A 72 -14.68 -16.21 0.45
C ALA A 72 -14.75 -16.10 -1.08
N ILE A 73 -13.98 -16.90 -1.81
CA ILE A 73 -14.00 -16.91 -3.29
C ILE A 73 -15.39 -17.32 -3.80
N ASN A 74 -15.96 -18.40 -3.25
CA ASN A 74 -17.29 -18.87 -3.65
C ASN A 74 -18.37 -17.82 -3.39
N ILE A 75 -18.32 -17.16 -2.24
CA ILE A 75 -19.23 -16.06 -1.88
C ILE A 75 -19.10 -14.93 -2.89
N GLN A 76 -17.89 -14.46 -3.20
CA GLN A 76 -17.70 -13.35 -4.13
C GLN A 76 -18.14 -13.69 -5.56
N LEU A 77 -17.86 -14.90 -6.03
CA LEU A 77 -18.32 -15.36 -7.35
C LEU A 77 -19.86 -15.43 -7.42
N ALA A 78 -20.49 -16.05 -6.42
CA ALA A 78 -21.95 -16.14 -6.39
C ALA A 78 -22.64 -14.77 -6.22
N MET A 79 -22.01 -13.85 -5.48
CA MET A 79 -22.48 -12.46 -5.40
C MET A 79 -22.39 -11.74 -6.73
N ALA A 80 -21.30 -11.93 -7.49
CA ALA A 80 -21.15 -11.36 -8.82
C ALA A 80 -22.27 -11.85 -9.78
N ASP A 81 -22.63 -13.13 -9.70
CA ASP A 81 -23.73 -13.69 -10.48
C ASP A 81 -25.10 -13.13 -10.04
N ARG A 82 -25.36 -13.05 -8.73
CA ARG A 82 -26.65 -12.56 -8.18
C ARG A 82 -26.90 -11.08 -8.49
N GLU A 83 -25.84 -10.27 -8.47
CA GLU A 83 -25.93 -8.81 -8.61
C GLU A 83 -25.56 -8.33 -10.03
N GLY A 84 -25.11 -9.23 -10.91
CA GLY A 84 -24.67 -8.90 -12.27
C GLY A 84 -25.76 -8.24 -13.12
N ALA A 85 -27.02 -8.63 -12.94
CA ALA A 85 -28.17 -8.05 -13.64
C ALA A 85 -28.63 -6.70 -13.08
N SER A 86 -28.22 -6.33 -11.87
CA SER A 86 -28.57 -5.03 -11.27
C SER A 86 -27.68 -3.90 -11.82
N PRO A 87 -28.20 -2.66 -11.95
CA PRO A 87 -27.38 -1.49 -12.29
C PRO A 87 -26.25 -1.31 -11.28
N GLU A 88 -25.05 -0.94 -11.75
CA GLU A 88 -23.83 -0.85 -10.92
C GLU A 88 -24.04 -0.03 -9.64
N GLU A 89 -24.78 1.06 -9.73
CA GLU A 89 -25.06 1.97 -8.62
C GLU A 89 -25.87 1.33 -7.48
N ARG A 90 -26.63 0.27 -7.76
CA ARG A 90 -27.54 -0.45 -6.85
C ARG A 90 -27.05 -1.85 -6.48
N ARG A 91 -25.86 -2.25 -6.94
CA ARG A 91 -25.28 -3.55 -6.64
C ARG A 91 -24.84 -3.62 -5.18
N ILE A 92 -25.20 -4.72 -4.52
CA ILE A 92 -24.67 -5.05 -3.20
C ILE A 92 -23.33 -5.76 -3.39
N LEU A 93 -22.25 -5.11 -2.97
CA LEU A 93 -20.89 -5.67 -3.02
C LEU A 93 -20.36 -5.84 -1.60
N TYR A 94 -19.64 -6.94 -1.36
CA TYR A 94 -18.99 -7.17 -0.08
C TYR A 94 -17.48 -7.04 -0.20
N ARG A 95 -16.85 -6.61 0.89
CA ARG A 95 -15.40 -6.67 1.11
C ARG A 95 -15.10 -7.79 2.08
N LEU A 96 -14.08 -8.58 1.78
CA LEU A 96 -13.69 -9.74 2.59
C LEU A 96 -12.20 -9.64 2.96
N GLY A 97 -11.89 -9.91 4.23
CA GLY A 97 -10.54 -9.90 4.79
C GLY A 97 -10.22 -11.18 5.55
N ILE A 98 -9.10 -11.85 5.23
CA ILE A 98 -8.73 -13.12 5.88
C ILE A 98 -7.35 -13.04 6.51
N ASN A 99 -7.28 -13.33 7.81
CA ASN A 99 -6.04 -13.47 8.55
C ASN A 99 -5.93 -14.82 9.25
N LEU A 100 -4.70 -15.31 9.47
CA LEU A 100 -4.42 -16.45 10.34
C LEU A 100 -3.68 -15.92 11.57
N GLY A 101 -4.23 -16.14 12.76
CA GLY A 101 -3.65 -15.60 13.99
C GLY A 101 -4.12 -16.32 15.26
N ASP A 102 -3.32 -16.18 16.31
CA ASP A 102 -3.68 -16.65 17.65
C ASP A 102 -4.72 -15.67 18.24
N VAL A 103 -5.86 -16.21 18.68
CA VAL A 103 -6.95 -15.43 19.26
C VAL A 103 -7.42 -16.04 20.57
N LEU A 104 -7.89 -15.17 21.46
CA LEU A 104 -8.47 -15.53 22.74
C LEU A 104 -9.97 -15.76 22.57
N PHE A 105 -10.44 -16.91 23.04
CA PHE A 105 -11.84 -17.28 23.09
C PHE A 105 -12.42 -17.06 24.48
N GLU A 106 -13.50 -16.28 24.54
CA GLU A 106 -14.23 -15.96 25.75
C GLU A 106 -15.70 -15.71 25.41
N ASP A 107 -16.62 -16.36 26.12
CA ASP A 107 -18.08 -16.19 26.01
C ASP A 107 -18.66 -16.26 24.58
N GLY A 108 -18.03 -17.06 23.72
CA GLY A 108 -18.45 -17.22 22.33
C GLY A 108 -17.94 -16.14 21.37
N ASP A 109 -17.16 -15.16 21.83
CA ASP A 109 -16.50 -14.15 21.00
C ASP A 109 -14.99 -14.42 20.85
N ILE A 110 -14.34 -13.69 19.93
CA ILE A 110 -12.90 -13.73 19.66
C ILE A 110 -12.23 -12.38 19.83
N PHE A 111 -11.08 -12.39 20.50
CA PHE A 111 -10.29 -11.20 20.77
C PHE A 111 -8.82 -11.42 20.41
N GLY A 112 -8.14 -10.30 20.11
CA GLY A 112 -6.71 -10.26 19.86
C GLY A 112 -6.35 -9.63 18.53
N ASP A 113 -5.04 -9.42 18.32
CA ASP A 113 -4.52 -8.73 17.15
C ASP A 113 -4.91 -9.42 15.84
N GLY A 114 -5.05 -10.76 15.86
CA GLY A 114 -5.48 -11.53 14.70
C GLY A 114 -6.82 -11.08 14.12
N VAL A 115 -7.75 -10.66 14.98
CA VAL A 115 -9.08 -10.14 14.60
C VAL A 115 -8.94 -8.75 14.00
N ASN A 116 -8.16 -7.88 14.64
CA ASN A 116 -7.90 -6.52 14.18
C ASN A 116 -7.25 -6.51 12.78
N VAL A 117 -6.33 -7.45 12.52
CA VAL A 117 -5.76 -7.65 11.18
C VAL A 117 -6.84 -8.03 10.18
N ALA A 118 -7.67 -9.04 10.46
CA ALA A 118 -8.70 -9.50 9.52
C ALA A 118 -9.65 -8.36 9.13
N SER A 119 -10.15 -7.60 10.11
CA SER A 119 -11.01 -6.44 9.86
C SER A 119 -10.28 -5.34 9.08
N ARG A 120 -8.98 -5.13 9.29
CA ARG A 120 -8.22 -4.17 8.49
C ARG A 120 -8.00 -4.64 7.05
N LEU A 121 -7.78 -5.93 6.85
CA LEU A 121 -7.65 -6.51 5.52
C LEU A 121 -8.96 -6.36 4.74
N GLU A 122 -10.11 -6.58 5.39
CA GLU A 122 -11.42 -6.32 4.80
C GLU A 122 -11.51 -4.87 4.30
N GLY A 123 -11.19 -3.89 5.14
CA GLY A 123 -11.23 -2.47 4.74
C GLY A 123 -10.23 -2.08 3.63
N LEU A 124 -9.22 -2.92 3.36
CA LEU A 124 -8.29 -2.74 2.24
C LEU A 124 -8.79 -3.41 0.94
N ALA A 125 -9.75 -4.33 1.04
CA ALA A 125 -10.31 -4.99 -0.13
C ALA A 125 -11.11 -4.02 -0.99
N LYS A 126 -10.97 -4.16 -2.31
CA LYS A 126 -11.91 -3.52 -3.25
C LYS A 126 -13.31 -4.10 -3.04
N PRO A 127 -14.38 -3.35 -3.33
CA PRO A 127 -15.74 -3.91 -3.40
C PRO A 127 -15.77 -5.15 -4.32
N GLY A 128 -16.30 -6.27 -3.84
CA GLY A 128 -16.28 -7.56 -4.54
C GLY A 128 -14.95 -8.32 -4.46
N GLY A 129 -13.95 -7.79 -3.75
CA GLY A 129 -12.61 -8.36 -3.62
C GLY A 129 -12.36 -9.07 -2.28
N ILE A 130 -11.22 -9.75 -2.21
CA ILE A 130 -10.74 -10.45 -1.01
C ILE A 130 -9.30 -9.99 -0.74
N CYS A 131 -9.01 -9.57 0.48
CA CYS A 131 -7.64 -9.33 0.94
C CYS A 131 -7.24 -10.39 1.97
N ILE A 132 -6.06 -10.96 1.80
CA ILE A 132 -5.51 -11.98 2.72
C ILE A 132 -4.14 -11.56 3.23
N SER A 133 -3.81 -11.93 4.47
CA SER A 133 -2.46 -11.77 5.00
C SER A 133 -1.46 -12.67 4.27
N ASP A 134 -0.18 -12.32 4.33
CA ASP A 134 0.91 -13.14 3.79
C ASP A 134 0.93 -14.58 4.34
N ILE A 135 0.62 -14.74 5.63
CA ILE A 135 0.56 -16.06 6.28
C ILE A 135 -0.53 -16.93 5.63
N VAL A 136 -1.70 -16.35 5.35
CA VAL A 136 -2.78 -17.06 4.66
C VAL A 136 -2.39 -17.37 3.22
N HIS A 137 -1.78 -16.43 2.50
CA HIS A 137 -1.31 -16.64 1.13
C HIS A 137 -0.32 -17.80 1.03
N GLN A 138 0.69 -17.84 1.90
CA GLN A 138 1.65 -18.93 1.98
C GLN A 138 0.97 -20.28 2.29
N ALA A 139 -0.02 -20.29 3.18
CA ALA A 139 -0.73 -21.51 3.56
C ALA A 139 -1.63 -22.09 2.43
N VAL A 140 -2.01 -21.28 1.43
CA VAL A 140 -2.94 -21.71 0.36
C VAL A 140 -2.31 -21.76 -1.04
N ALA A 141 -1.09 -21.24 -1.22
CA ALA A 141 -0.45 -21.05 -2.53
C ALA A 141 -0.46 -22.31 -3.42
N ASP A 142 -0.16 -23.48 -2.85
CA ASP A 142 -0.11 -24.74 -3.60
C ASP A 142 -1.48 -25.40 -3.84
N LYS A 143 -2.52 -24.97 -3.11
CA LYS A 143 -3.82 -25.65 -3.03
C LYS A 143 -4.94 -24.88 -3.71
N ILE A 144 -4.77 -23.57 -3.90
CA ILE A 144 -5.76 -22.68 -4.49
C ILE A 144 -5.09 -21.95 -5.66
N LYS A 145 -5.41 -22.36 -6.88
CA LYS A 145 -4.82 -21.84 -8.12
C LYS A 145 -5.52 -20.59 -8.66
N VAL A 146 -5.97 -19.69 -7.77
CA VAL A 146 -6.49 -18.38 -8.20
C VAL A 146 -5.40 -17.32 -8.04
N PRO A 147 -5.29 -16.34 -8.95
CA PRO A 147 -4.27 -15.31 -8.85
C PRO A 147 -4.58 -14.35 -7.70
N PHE A 148 -3.60 -14.16 -6.83
CA PHE A 148 -3.59 -13.07 -5.84
C PHE A 148 -2.56 -12.04 -6.25
N ARG A 149 -2.96 -10.76 -6.25
CA ARG A 149 -2.08 -9.62 -6.51
C ARG A 149 -1.45 -9.16 -5.21
N ASP A 150 -0.12 -9.12 -5.18
CA ASP A 150 0.64 -8.57 -4.07
C ASP A 150 0.38 -7.07 -3.91
N MET A 151 -0.10 -6.65 -2.73
CA MET A 151 -0.32 -5.26 -2.35
C MET A 151 0.82 -4.69 -1.49
N GLY A 152 1.91 -5.44 -1.31
CA GLY A 152 3.04 -5.01 -0.50
C GLY A 152 2.69 -4.89 0.99
N ASN A 153 3.58 -4.24 1.73
CA ASN A 153 3.48 -4.04 3.17
C ASN A 153 2.44 -2.97 3.53
N GLN A 154 1.48 -3.33 4.37
CA GLN A 154 0.42 -2.47 4.87
C GLN A 154 0.55 -2.31 6.39
N ARG A 155 0.45 -1.06 6.87
CA ARG A 155 0.41 -0.79 8.32
C ARG A 155 -1.01 -0.91 8.84
N VAL A 156 -1.15 -1.66 9.94
CA VAL A 156 -2.41 -1.82 10.67
C VAL A 156 -2.30 -1.04 11.97
N LYS A 157 -3.35 -0.30 12.31
CA LYS A 157 -3.41 0.46 13.57
C LYS A 157 -3.19 -0.52 14.73
N ASN A 158 -2.32 -0.16 15.67
CA ASN A 158 -1.95 -0.97 16.85
C ASN A 158 -1.13 -2.23 16.57
N ILE A 159 -0.52 -2.37 15.38
CA ILE A 159 0.44 -3.45 15.08
C ILE A 159 1.76 -2.82 14.66
N SER A 160 2.83 -3.12 15.40
CA SER A 160 4.16 -2.53 15.20
C SER A 160 4.79 -2.93 13.87
N ARG A 161 4.61 -4.19 13.46
CA ARG A 161 5.12 -4.72 12.19
C ARG A 161 4.14 -4.49 11.03
N PRO A 162 4.61 -4.07 9.85
CA PRO A 162 3.77 -4.07 8.66
C PRO A 162 3.39 -5.50 8.27
N ILE A 163 2.23 -5.65 7.64
CA ILE A 163 1.69 -6.93 7.17
C ILE A 163 1.64 -6.87 5.65
N ARG A 164 2.31 -7.81 4.98
CA ARG A 164 2.17 -7.95 3.52
C ARG A 164 0.78 -8.49 3.19
N VAL A 165 0.12 -7.84 2.23
CA VAL A 165 -1.28 -8.12 1.86
C VAL A 165 -1.37 -8.61 0.43
N TRP A 166 -2.26 -9.57 0.19
CA TRP A 166 -2.52 -10.14 -1.12
C TRP A 166 -3.99 -9.97 -1.46
N GLN A 167 -4.29 -9.52 -2.68
CA GLN A 167 -5.65 -9.24 -3.10
C GLN A 167 -6.10 -10.11 -4.25
N TRP A 168 -7.26 -10.72 -4.10
CA TRP A 168 -8.02 -11.36 -5.16
C TRP A 168 -9.22 -10.50 -5.57
N ALA A 169 -9.61 -10.58 -6.84
CA ALA A 169 -10.84 -10.00 -7.38
C ALA A 169 -11.40 -10.94 -8.48
N PRO A 170 -12.72 -10.94 -8.75
CA PRO A 170 -13.33 -11.77 -9.79
C PRO A 170 -12.73 -11.51 -11.18
N ASP A 171 -12.42 -10.24 -11.47
CA ASP A 171 -11.78 -9.79 -12.71
C ASP A 171 -10.24 -9.76 -12.61
N ALA A 172 -9.63 -10.49 -11.67
CA ALA A 172 -8.17 -10.60 -11.55
C ALA A 172 -7.49 -11.33 -12.73
N SER A 173 -8.20 -11.51 -13.86
CA SER A 173 -7.64 -11.86 -15.16
C SER A 173 -6.84 -10.72 -15.80
N LEU A 174 -6.82 -9.52 -15.22
CA LEU A 174 -5.81 -8.55 -15.60
C LEU A 174 -4.43 -9.07 -15.17
N PRO A 175 -3.51 -9.37 -16.11
CA PRO A 175 -2.14 -9.60 -15.72
C PRO A 175 -1.71 -8.37 -14.93
N SER A 176 -1.30 -8.56 -13.68
CA SER A 176 -0.37 -7.59 -13.11
C SER A 176 0.75 -7.50 -14.14
N PRO A 177 0.99 -6.35 -14.78
CA PRO A 177 2.04 -6.26 -15.78
C PRO A 177 3.27 -6.83 -15.12
N GLU A 178 3.80 -7.93 -15.68
CA GLU A 178 4.90 -8.65 -15.06
C GLU A 178 5.97 -7.60 -14.76
N LEU A 179 6.34 -7.52 -13.47
CA LEU A 179 7.38 -6.60 -13.06
C LEU A 179 8.61 -6.88 -13.95
N PRO A 180 9.25 -5.84 -14.54
CA PRO A 180 10.38 -6.05 -15.40
C PRO A 180 11.44 -6.89 -14.68
N LYS A 181 12.24 -7.67 -15.42
CA LYS A 181 13.32 -8.48 -14.82
C LYS A 181 14.19 -7.68 -13.84
N ALA A 182 14.44 -6.40 -14.13
CA ALA A 182 15.19 -5.51 -13.23
C ALA A 182 14.50 -5.29 -11.87
N ALA A 183 13.17 -5.20 -11.84
CA ALA A 183 12.39 -5.10 -10.61
C ALA A 183 12.40 -6.42 -9.82
N GLN A 184 12.31 -7.56 -10.51
CA GLN A 184 12.39 -8.89 -9.88
C GLN A 184 13.78 -9.16 -9.27
N GLN A 185 14.83 -8.54 -9.83
CA GLN A 185 16.20 -8.61 -9.33
C GLN A 185 16.49 -7.61 -8.19
N GLN A 186 15.60 -6.64 -7.95
CA GLN A 186 15.78 -5.66 -6.90
C GLN A 186 15.64 -6.36 -5.53
N GLN A 187 16.69 -6.31 -4.73
CA GLN A 187 16.65 -6.72 -3.32
C GLN A 187 16.69 -5.48 -2.44
N VAL A 188 15.65 -5.31 -1.62
CA VAL A 188 15.63 -4.24 -0.61
C VAL A 188 16.52 -4.64 0.55
N GLN A 189 17.41 -3.74 0.91
CA GLN A 189 18.33 -3.85 2.03
C GLN A 189 18.10 -2.66 2.97
N PHE A 190 18.63 -2.75 4.17
CA PHE A 190 18.48 -1.71 5.17
C PHE A 190 19.86 -1.28 5.68
N ALA A 191 20.03 0.01 5.90
CA ALA A 191 21.20 0.58 6.53
C ALA A 191 20.76 1.46 7.71
N THR A 192 21.49 1.42 8.81
CA THR A 192 21.17 2.22 10.00
C THR A 192 22.01 3.48 9.98
N ALA A 193 21.35 4.64 9.94
CA ALA A 193 21.98 5.94 10.04
C ALA A 193 22.55 6.18 11.45
N PRO A 194 23.49 7.12 11.64
CA PRO A 194 24.11 7.37 12.95
C PRO A 194 23.14 7.72 14.08
N ASP A 195 21.98 8.29 13.74
CA ASP A 195 20.89 8.62 14.66
C ASP A 195 19.92 7.45 14.91
N GLY A 196 20.25 6.25 14.43
CA GLY A 196 19.48 5.03 14.64
C GLY A 196 18.35 4.81 13.63
N VAL A 197 18.09 5.76 12.73
CA VAL A 197 17.04 5.64 11.71
C VAL A 197 17.41 4.54 10.71
N GLN A 198 16.51 3.59 10.47
CA GLN A 198 16.70 2.57 9.46
C GLN A 198 16.26 3.07 8.07
N ILE A 199 17.19 3.07 7.12
CA ILE A 199 17.00 3.52 5.74
C ILE A 199 16.94 2.31 4.81
N ALA A 200 15.78 2.10 4.19
CA ALA A 200 15.59 1.10 3.15
C ALA A 200 16.21 1.57 1.84
N TRP A 201 17.05 0.74 1.23
CA TRP A 201 17.70 1.03 -0.04
C TRP A 201 17.74 -0.20 -0.95
N ALA A 202 17.93 0.02 -2.24
CA ALA A 202 18.14 -1.05 -3.20
C ALA A 202 19.05 -0.61 -4.34
N SER A 203 19.66 -1.59 -5.00
CA SER A 203 20.46 -1.38 -6.21
C SER A 203 19.87 -2.17 -7.38
N ILE A 204 19.91 -1.57 -8.56
CA ILE A 204 19.54 -2.19 -9.83
C ILE A 204 20.55 -1.85 -10.92
N GLY A 205 20.65 -2.73 -11.91
CA GLY A 205 21.59 -2.53 -13.02
C GLY A 205 23.05 -2.76 -12.63
N GLN A 206 23.94 -2.45 -13.56
CA GLN A 206 25.38 -2.66 -13.45
C GLN A 206 26.13 -1.49 -14.12
N GLY A 207 27.43 -1.36 -13.85
CA GLY A 207 28.28 -0.33 -14.44
C GLY A 207 28.51 0.87 -13.51
N MET A 208 28.59 2.08 -14.07
CA MET A 208 28.87 3.31 -13.33
C MET A 208 27.88 3.48 -12.16
N PRO A 209 28.32 3.62 -10.91
CA PRO A 209 27.41 3.80 -9.79
C PRO A 209 26.77 5.19 -9.83
N VAL A 210 25.45 5.22 -9.66
CA VAL A 210 24.64 6.43 -9.56
C VAL A 210 23.78 6.34 -8.33
N LEU A 211 23.96 7.26 -7.38
CA LEU A 211 23.09 7.37 -6.21
C LEU A 211 21.99 8.40 -6.50
N LYS A 212 20.73 7.96 -6.46
CA LYS A 212 19.58 8.84 -6.55
C LYS A 212 19.30 9.44 -5.16
N ALA A 213 19.40 10.76 -5.07
CA ALA A 213 19.12 11.53 -3.87
C ALA A 213 17.62 11.42 -3.50
N PRO A 214 17.26 11.67 -2.22
CA PRO A 214 15.90 11.49 -1.75
C PRO A 214 14.96 12.54 -2.36
N ASN A 215 13.73 12.13 -2.70
CA ASN A 215 12.71 13.03 -3.21
C ASN A 215 11.32 12.64 -2.69
N TRP A 216 10.58 13.63 -2.19
CA TRP A 216 9.19 13.45 -1.76
C TRP A 216 8.30 13.33 -3.00
N LEU A 217 7.60 12.23 -3.25
CA LEU A 217 7.48 10.95 -2.52
C LEU A 217 8.14 9.82 -3.31
N ASN A 218 8.80 8.88 -2.62
CA ASN A 218 9.34 7.68 -3.26
C ASN A 218 9.06 6.41 -2.43
N HIS A 219 9.08 5.26 -3.12
CA HIS A 219 8.86 3.95 -2.52
C HIS A 219 9.52 2.89 -3.40
N LEU A 220 10.49 2.16 -2.85
CA LEU A 220 11.33 1.23 -3.60
C LEU A 220 10.55 0.18 -4.40
N GLU A 221 9.44 -0.31 -3.85
CA GLU A 221 8.57 -1.29 -4.51
C GLU A 221 7.50 -0.65 -5.41
N TYR A 222 6.77 0.38 -4.94
CA TYR A 222 5.65 0.93 -5.72
C TYR A 222 6.07 1.76 -6.93
N GLU A 223 7.26 2.35 -6.95
CA GLU A 223 7.74 3.09 -8.13
C GLU A 223 7.83 2.20 -9.38
N TRP A 224 8.01 0.88 -9.22
CA TRP A 224 7.96 -0.07 -10.35
C TRP A 224 6.59 -0.24 -10.98
N ARG A 225 5.53 0.17 -10.28
CA ARG A 225 4.14 0.14 -10.78
C ARG A 225 3.69 1.53 -11.25
N SER A 226 4.47 2.56 -10.97
CA SER A 226 4.14 3.93 -11.38
C SER A 226 4.33 4.07 -12.89
N PRO A 227 3.33 4.58 -13.63
CA PRO A 227 3.49 4.86 -15.07
C PRO A 227 4.57 5.92 -15.36
N ILE A 228 4.93 6.72 -14.35
CA ILE A 228 5.94 7.78 -14.44
C ILE A 228 7.34 7.20 -14.18
N TRP A 229 7.51 6.48 -13.08
CA TRP A 229 8.84 6.04 -12.63
C TRP A 229 9.31 4.74 -13.27
N HIS A 230 8.40 3.81 -13.54
CA HIS A 230 8.75 2.50 -14.10
C HIS A 230 9.61 2.59 -15.37
N PRO A 231 9.24 3.38 -16.41
CA PRO A 231 10.04 3.46 -17.63
C PRO A 231 11.45 4.00 -17.39
N TRP A 232 11.58 4.96 -16.46
CA TRP A 232 12.86 5.53 -16.04
C TRP A 232 13.73 4.49 -15.35
N LEU A 233 13.18 3.73 -14.41
CA LEU A 233 13.93 2.70 -13.68
C LEU A 233 14.45 1.60 -14.61
N VAL A 234 13.61 1.12 -15.53
CA VAL A 234 14.02 0.13 -16.55
C VAL A 234 15.14 0.68 -17.42
N ARG A 235 15.06 1.94 -17.85
CA ARG A 235 16.07 2.56 -18.70
C ARG A 235 17.38 2.77 -17.95
N LEU A 236 17.34 3.32 -16.74
CA LEU A 236 18.53 3.58 -15.92
C LEU A 236 19.24 2.28 -15.52
N ALA A 237 18.50 1.24 -15.16
CA ALA A 237 19.08 -0.08 -14.84
C ALA A 237 19.89 -0.69 -16.00
N ARG A 238 19.61 -0.30 -17.26
CA ARG A 238 20.40 -0.72 -18.43
C ARG A 238 21.64 0.13 -18.67
N LEU A 239 21.70 1.34 -18.11
CA LEU A 239 22.76 2.33 -18.36
C LEU A 239 23.78 2.41 -17.23
N CYS A 240 23.35 2.15 -16.00
CA CYS A 240 24.17 2.32 -14.82
C CYS A 240 23.78 1.36 -13.69
N ARG A 241 24.64 1.28 -12.67
CA ARG A 241 24.27 0.71 -11.37
C ARG A 241 23.56 1.81 -10.58
N LEU A 242 22.24 1.81 -10.64
CA LEU A 242 21.42 2.78 -9.92
C LEU A 242 21.19 2.30 -8.49
N VAL A 243 21.57 3.13 -7.52
CA VAL A 243 21.27 2.97 -6.10
C VAL A 243 20.18 3.97 -5.73
N ARG A 244 19.13 3.48 -5.06
CA ARG A 244 17.97 4.27 -4.63
C ARG A 244 17.66 3.93 -3.19
N PHE A 245 17.03 4.85 -2.48
CA PHE A 245 16.58 4.61 -1.12
C PHE A 245 15.30 5.37 -0.81
N ASP A 246 14.49 4.81 0.08
CA ASP A 246 13.33 5.50 0.63
C ASP A 246 13.78 6.52 1.66
N GLN A 247 13.31 7.75 1.50
CA GLN A 247 13.69 8.83 2.41
C GLN A 247 13.19 8.49 3.82
N ARG A 248 13.96 8.86 4.85
CA ARG A 248 13.45 8.90 6.22
C ARG A 248 12.08 9.59 6.29
N GLY A 249 11.16 8.99 7.04
CA GLY A 249 9.78 9.45 7.17
C GLY A 249 8.82 8.91 6.09
N ASN A 250 9.27 8.12 5.11
CA ASN A 250 8.39 7.52 4.10
C ASN A 250 8.88 6.17 3.55
N GLY A 251 8.06 5.57 2.68
CA GLY A 251 8.38 4.32 2.01
C GLY A 251 8.61 3.16 2.99
N LEU A 252 9.64 2.37 2.72
CA LEU A 252 10.08 1.26 3.58
C LEU A 252 11.06 1.67 4.68
N SER A 253 11.57 2.90 4.67
CA SER A 253 12.42 3.44 5.74
C SER A 253 11.60 3.75 7.00
N ASP A 254 12.26 4.03 8.12
CA ASP A 254 11.57 4.39 9.36
C ASP A 254 10.73 5.67 9.21
N TRP A 255 9.51 5.62 9.77
CA TRP A 255 8.54 6.72 9.70
C TRP A 255 8.61 7.64 10.93
N GLY A 256 8.92 7.07 12.10
CA GLY A 256 8.99 7.80 13.37
C GLY A 256 10.38 8.39 13.58
N VAL A 257 10.68 9.48 12.88
CA VAL A 257 12.00 10.12 12.89
C VAL A 257 11.96 11.45 13.62
N GLU A 258 13.00 11.75 14.40
CA GLU A 258 13.08 13.00 15.18
C GLU A 258 13.24 14.23 14.28
N ALA A 259 14.00 14.09 13.18
CA ALA A 259 14.32 15.20 12.28
C ALA A 259 14.22 14.82 10.80
N VAL A 260 13.59 15.72 10.04
CA VAL A 260 13.61 15.78 8.58
C VAL A 260 14.30 17.09 8.19
N SER A 261 15.63 17.10 8.25
CA SER A 261 16.49 18.26 7.99
C SER A 261 17.45 18.01 6.83
N GLU A 262 18.08 19.07 6.30
CA GLU A 262 19.09 18.94 5.25
C GLU A 262 20.25 18.02 5.67
N GLU A 263 20.76 18.21 6.89
CA GLU A 263 21.85 17.41 7.48
C GLU A 263 21.47 15.93 7.63
N ALA A 264 20.25 15.66 8.10
CA ALA A 264 19.73 14.31 8.19
C ALA A 264 19.64 13.63 6.80
N MET A 265 19.21 14.38 5.78
CA MET A 265 19.07 13.85 4.42
C MET A 265 20.42 13.57 3.76
N THR A 266 21.42 14.44 3.93
CA THR A 266 22.77 14.18 3.40
C THR A 266 23.47 13.08 4.19
N GLY A 267 23.22 12.98 5.51
CA GLY A 267 23.66 11.86 6.34
C GLY A 267 23.08 10.50 5.89
N ASP A 268 21.81 10.46 5.51
CA ASP A 268 21.20 9.26 4.92
C ASP A 268 21.86 8.88 3.59
N MET A 269 22.16 9.87 2.74
CA MET A 269 22.88 9.62 1.49
C MET A 269 24.26 9.00 1.76
N SER A 270 25.00 9.48 2.75
CA SER A 270 26.30 8.91 3.15
C SER A 270 26.15 7.48 3.67
N THR A 271 25.13 7.26 4.50
CA THR A 271 24.80 5.94 5.07
C THR A 271 24.51 4.92 3.96
N VAL A 272 23.68 5.28 2.98
CA VAL A 272 23.35 4.42 1.85
C VAL A 272 24.54 4.24 0.92
N ALA A 273 25.33 5.29 0.64
CA ALA A 273 26.53 5.18 -0.18
C ALA A 273 27.54 4.19 0.42
N ALA A 274 27.78 4.28 1.74
CA ALA A 274 28.65 3.37 2.47
C ALA A 274 28.10 1.92 2.44
N ALA A 275 26.82 1.73 2.76
CA ALA A 275 26.18 0.41 2.76
C ALA A 275 26.19 -0.25 1.35
N ALA A 276 26.05 0.55 0.30
CA ALA A 276 26.11 0.09 -1.08
C ALA A 276 27.55 -0.10 -1.63
N GLY A 277 28.57 0.25 -0.84
CA GLY A 277 29.98 0.14 -1.22
C GLY A 277 30.38 1.14 -2.32
N LEU A 278 29.82 2.35 -2.30
CA LEU A 278 30.10 3.39 -3.29
C LEU A 278 31.27 4.26 -2.82
N SER A 279 32.43 4.11 -3.48
CA SER A 279 33.60 4.96 -3.21
C SER A 279 33.69 6.18 -4.13
N ARG A 280 33.20 6.04 -5.37
CA ARG A 280 33.15 7.12 -6.36
C ARG A 280 31.94 6.95 -7.26
N PHE A 281 31.05 7.94 -7.33
CA PHE A 281 29.74 7.80 -7.97
C PHE A 281 29.16 9.12 -8.48
N ALA A 282 28.19 9.04 -9.39
CA ALA A 282 27.40 10.20 -9.80
C ALA A 282 26.17 10.36 -8.89
N LEU A 283 25.73 11.60 -8.70
CA LEU A 283 24.49 11.91 -7.99
C LEU A 283 23.38 12.29 -8.97
N LEU A 284 22.20 11.72 -8.76
CA LEU A 284 20.97 12.10 -9.45
C LEU A 284 20.04 12.80 -8.45
N GLY A 285 19.93 14.12 -8.56
CA GLY A 285 19.02 14.95 -7.77
C GLY A 285 17.76 15.29 -8.56
N ILE A 286 16.59 15.03 -7.97
CA ILE A 286 15.29 15.37 -8.57
C ILE A 286 14.48 16.19 -7.57
N SER A 287 13.89 17.31 -8.02
CA SER A 287 13.11 18.21 -7.16
C SER A 287 13.94 18.67 -5.95
N GLN A 288 13.48 18.42 -4.72
CA GLN A 288 14.25 18.69 -3.48
C GLN A 288 15.59 17.94 -3.45
N GLY A 289 15.70 16.77 -4.09
CA GLY A 289 16.95 16.01 -4.16
C GLY A 289 18.09 16.78 -4.84
N CYS A 290 17.77 17.82 -5.62
CA CYS A 290 18.78 18.71 -6.21
C CYS A 290 19.59 19.45 -5.14
N SER A 291 18.95 20.02 -4.13
CA SER A 291 19.67 20.77 -3.08
C SER A 291 20.54 19.83 -2.24
N PHE A 292 20.02 18.65 -1.89
CA PHE A 292 20.77 17.64 -1.15
C PHE A 292 21.97 17.12 -1.95
N SER A 293 21.82 16.93 -3.26
CA SER A 293 22.93 16.49 -4.12
C SER A 293 24.05 17.53 -4.21
N ILE A 294 23.69 18.81 -4.33
CA ILE A 294 24.68 19.91 -4.34
C ILE A 294 25.41 19.96 -3.00
N ARG A 295 24.67 19.93 -1.88
CA ARG A 295 25.25 19.96 -0.54
C ARG A 295 26.21 18.78 -0.32
N TYR A 296 25.76 17.56 -0.64
CA TYR A 296 26.57 16.35 -0.51
C TYR A 296 27.87 16.43 -1.32
N ALA A 297 27.81 16.94 -2.56
CA ALA A 297 28.99 17.07 -3.41
C ALA A 297 30.01 18.10 -2.90
N VAL A 298 29.54 19.17 -2.24
CA VAL A 298 30.43 20.13 -1.56
C VAL A 298 31.11 19.50 -0.36
N GLU A 299 30.39 18.66 0.39
CA GLU A 299 30.90 17.99 1.59
C GLU A 299 31.80 16.78 1.29
N ASN A 300 31.60 16.13 0.14
CA ASN A 300 32.30 14.89 -0.26
C ASN A 300 32.82 14.96 -1.72
N PRO A 301 33.63 15.98 -2.08
CA PRO A 301 34.04 16.24 -3.46
C PRO A 301 34.87 15.10 -4.08
N GLU A 302 35.55 14.30 -3.25
CA GLU A 302 36.34 13.14 -3.68
C GLU A 302 35.48 11.94 -4.12
N GLN A 303 34.26 11.83 -3.57
CA GLN A 303 33.33 10.75 -3.89
C GLN A 303 32.49 11.07 -5.14
N VAL A 304 32.15 12.33 -5.38
CA VAL A 304 31.18 12.71 -6.42
C VAL A 304 31.87 12.96 -7.76
N THR A 305 31.53 12.16 -8.78
CA THR A 305 32.09 12.31 -10.13
C THR A 305 31.28 13.25 -11.03
N CYS A 306 29.99 13.36 -10.78
CA CYS A 306 29.04 14.09 -11.64
C CYS A 306 27.77 14.40 -10.87
N LEU A 307 27.17 15.56 -11.15
CA LEU A 307 25.84 15.95 -10.68
C LEU A 307 24.87 15.98 -11.86
N VAL A 308 23.77 15.22 -11.75
CA VAL A 308 22.62 15.28 -12.65
C VAL A 308 21.44 15.84 -11.87
N LEU A 309 21.00 17.05 -12.19
CA LEU A 309 19.98 17.77 -11.44
C LEU A 309 18.75 18.03 -12.32
N LEU A 310 17.56 17.64 -11.85
CA LEU A 310 16.31 17.76 -12.59
C LEU A 310 15.21 18.42 -11.75
N GLY A 311 14.63 19.51 -12.27
CA GLY A 311 13.45 20.14 -11.66
C GLY A 311 13.68 20.73 -10.25
N GLY A 312 14.93 21.05 -9.90
CA GLY A 312 15.26 21.74 -8.66
C GLY A 312 14.75 23.18 -8.63
N PHE A 313 14.61 23.74 -7.43
CA PHE A 313 14.19 25.12 -7.23
C PHE A 313 15.24 25.90 -6.44
N LEU A 314 15.58 27.11 -6.90
CA LEU A 314 16.53 28.00 -6.22
C LEU A 314 16.00 28.47 -4.86
N ARG A 315 14.68 28.68 -4.75
CA ARG A 315 13.99 29.10 -3.52
C ARG A 315 12.71 28.30 -3.34
N GLY A 316 12.52 27.76 -2.13
CA GLY A 316 11.28 27.10 -1.71
C GLY A 316 10.10 28.07 -1.69
N ARG A 317 8.87 27.55 -1.78
CA ARG A 317 7.64 28.35 -1.90
C ARG A 317 7.51 29.41 -0.80
N LEU A 318 7.87 29.07 0.44
CA LEU A 318 7.84 29.98 1.59
C LEU A 318 8.90 31.09 1.59
N LYS A 319 9.89 31.04 0.69
CA LYS A 319 10.96 32.03 0.56
C LYS A 319 10.82 32.87 -0.72
N ARG A 320 9.77 32.65 -1.50
CA ARG A 320 9.43 33.46 -2.68
C ARG A 320 8.65 34.69 -2.23
N THR A 321 8.80 35.80 -2.95
CA THR A 321 8.29 37.12 -2.54
C THR A 321 6.80 37.34 -2.86
N GLN A 322 6.07 36.33 -3.32
CA GLN A 322 4.65 36.43 -3.68
C GLN A 322 3.76 36.02 -2.50
N PRO A 323 2.95 36.93 -1.91
CA PRO A 323 2.14 36.65 -0.73
C PRO A 323 1.18 35.46 -0.90
N ASP A 324 0.53 35.34 -2.06
CA ASP A 324 -0.46 34.30 -2.34
C ASP A 324 0.14 32.88 -2.28
N GLN A 325 1.43 32.72 -2.58
CA GLN A 325 2.09 31.42 -2.56
C GLN A 325 2.24 30.84 -1.15
N LYS A 326 2.41 31.71 -0.14
CA LYS A 326 2.49 31.27 1.25
C LYS A 326 1.14 30.72 1.69
N HIS A 327 0.07 31.46 1.44
CA HIS A 327 -1.27 31.04 1.80
C HIS A 327 -1.68 29.73 1.11
N LEU A 328 -1.47 29.62 -0.21
CA LEU A 328 -1.72 28.39 -0.96
C LEU A 328 -0.91 27.19 -0.45
N TYR A 329 0.33 27.41 -0.03
CA TYR A 329 1.16 26.35 0.55
C TYR A 329 0.63 25.87 1.90
N GLU A 330 0.21 26.78 2.78
CA GLU A 330 -0.39 26.46 4.08
C GLU A 330 -1.71 25.69 3.90
N VAL A 331 -2.60 26.16 3.02
CA VAL A 331 -3.86 25.47 2.68
C VAL A 331 -3.59 24.09 2.10
N GLY A 332 -2.66 23.98 1.13
CA GLY A 332 -2.29 22.70 0.55
C GLY A 332 -1.71 21.72 1.58
N THR A 333 -0.96 22.22 2.57
CA THR A 333 -0.43 21.39 3.66
C THR A 333 -1.54 20.85 4.55
N MET A 334 -2.56 21.66 4.85
CA MET A 334 -3.74 21.21 5.61
C MET A 334 -4.54 20.16 4.81
N MET A 335 -4.76 20.40 3.52
CA MET A 335 -5.43 19.41 2.65
C MET A 335 -4.67 18.08 2.60
N ILE A 336 -3.33 18.13 2.54
CA ILE A 336 -2.50 16.92 2.63
C ILE A 336 -2.70 16.25 3.98
N ARG A 337 -2.59 16.96 5.10
CA ARG A 337 -2.71 16.38 6.44
C ARG A 337 -4.06 15.69 6.67
N ASP A 338 -5.15 16.31 6.24
CA ASP A 338 -6.51 15.81 6.49
C ASP A 338 -6.99 14.83 5.43
N GLY A 339 -6.44 14.94 4.21
CA GLY A 339 -6.80 14.09 3.07
C GLY A 339 -5.94 12.83 2.92
N TRP A 340 -4.74 12.78 3.50
CA TRP A 340 -3.83 11.64 3.35
C TRP A 340 -4.44 10.35 3.92
N GLY A 341 -4.63 9.34 3.07
CA GLY A 341 -5.27 8.09 3.45
C GLY A 341 -6.80 8.16 3.55
N SER A 342 -7.41 9.29 3.24
CA SER A 342 -8.88 9.43 3.15
C SER A 342 -9.44 8.60 2.00
N THR A 343 -10.59 7.97 2.21
CA THR A 343 -11.34 7.28 1.15
C THR A 343 -11.94 8.29 0.16
N ASN A 344 -12.17 9.53 0.60
CA ASN A 344 -12.70 10.60 -0.24
C ASN A 344 -11.72 10.95 -1.39
N PRO A 345 -12.16 10.87 -2.66
CA PRO A 345 -11.30 11.11 -3.82
C PRO A 345 -10.87 12.57 -4.01
N ILE A 346 -11.54 13.54 -3.38
CA ILE A 346 -11.28 14.98 -3.58
C ILE A 346 -9.82 15.33 -3.33
N PHE A 347 -9.25 14.82 -2.22
CA PHE A 347 -7.85 15.07 -1.91
C PHE A 347 -6.92 14.46 -2.98
N ARG A 348 -7.16 13.21 -3.40
CA ARG A 348 -6.36 12.55 -4.43
C ARG A 348 -6.37 13.37 -5.72
N HIS A 349 -7.54 13.81 -6.16
CA HIS A 349 -7.68 14.64 -7.36
C HIS A 349 -6.95 15.98 -7.25
N PHE A 350 -7.14 16.71 -6.15
CA PHE A 350 -6.39 17.96 -5.90
C PHE A 350 -4.87 17.73 -5.95
N PHE A 351 -4.41 16.68 -5.28
CA PHE A 351 -3.00 16.34 -5.20
C PHE A 351 -2.41 15.97 -6.56
N THR A 352 -3.05 15.06 -7.30
CA THR A 352 -2.55 14.61 -8.62
C THR A 352 -2.55 15.73 -9.64
N THR A 353 -3.60 16.55 -9.69
CA THR A 353 -3.70 17.69 -10.63
C THR A 353 -2.65 18.76 -10.36
N THR A 354 -2.14 18.87 -9.13
CA THR A 354 -1.03 19.77 -8.80
C THR A 354 0.29 19.37 -9.46
N PHE A 355 0.51 18.07 -9.72
CA PHE A 355 1.74 17.56 -10.34
C PHE A 355 1.57 17.24 -11.83
N MET A 356 0.35 16.90 -12.24
CA MET A 356 0.02 16.50 -13.60
C MET A 356 -1.28 17.17 -14.05
N PRO A 357 -1.28 18.51 -14.25
CA PRO A 357 -2.49 19.26 -14.55
C PRO A 357 -3.16 18.82 -15.87
N ASP A 358 -2.37 18.33 -16.82
CA ASP A 358 -2.84 17.88 -18.13
C ASP A 358 -3.07 16.36 -18.20
N ALA A 359 -3.01 15.65 -17.07
CA ALA A 359 -3.26 14.22 -17.05
C ALA A 359 -4.73 13.91 -17.32
N GLN A 360 -4.96 12.95 -18.23
CA GLN A 360 -6.29 12.35 -18.40
C GLN A 360 -6.75 11.72 -17.08
N PRO A 361 -8.08 11.74 -16.77
CA PRO A 361 -8.62 11.20 -15.52
C PRO A 361 -8.16 9.78 -15.19
N GLU A 362 -7.99 8.94 -16.22
CA GLU A 362 -7.52 7.54 -16.08
C GLU A 362 -6.07 7.41 -15.61
N MET A 363 -5.23 8.45 -15.81
CA MET A 363 -3.84 8.48 -15.33
C MET A 363 -3.71 9.11 -13.93
N ALA A 364 -4.75 9.83 -13.49
CA ALA A 364 -4.81 10.55 -12.22
C ALA A 364 -5.61 9.80 -11.14
N ALA A 365 -6.29 8.72 -11.49
CA ALA A 365 -7.02 7.82 -10.59
C ALA A 365 -6.13 6.72 -10.02
#